data_AF-A0A917JG09-F1
#
_entry.id   AF-A0A917JG09-F1
#
_cell.length_a   1.000
_cell.length_b   1.000
_cell.length_c   1.000
_cell.angle_alpha   90.00
_cell.angle_beta   90.00
_cell.angle_gamma   90.00
#
_symmetry.space_group_name_H-M   'P 1'
#
loop_
_entity.id
_entity.type
_entity.pdbx_description
1 polymer ?
#
loop_
_entity_poly.entity_id
_entity_poly.type
_entity_poly.pdbx_seq_one_letter_code
_entity_poly.pdbx_strand_id
1 'polypeptide(L)'
;MLKIVNVLLAIFIIFTVWMPYTRIFMTDIGWGTIVVFLASMALYYTSMDTYRKDKSKISIVTLIIGLSPFILIFVVFLLAFIIKPAP
;
A
#
# COMPACT_ATOMS: atom_id res chain seq x y z
N MET A 1 -16.83 6.91 -11.51
CA MET A 1 -15.77 6.00 -12.01
C MET A 1 -14.57 5.92 -11.08
N LEU A 2 -13.93 7.05 -10.72
CA LEU A 2 -12.74 7.09 -9.84
C LEU A 2 -12.89 6.37 -8.49
N LYS A 3 -14.06 6.46 -7.84
CA LYS A 3 -14.33 5.73 -6.59
C LYS A 3 -14.19 4.22 -6.73
N ILE A 4 -14.70 3.64 -7.82
CA ILE A 4 -14.64 2.19 -8.08
C ILE A 4 -13.19 1.77 -8.35
N VAL A 5 -12.45 2.59 -9.10
CA VAL A 5 -11.01 2.36 -9.36
C VAL A 5 -10.21 2.35 -8.06
N ASN A 6 -10.47 3.29 -7.14
CA ASN A 6 -9.78 3.32 -5.84
C ASN A 6 -10.12 2.10 -4.98
N VAL A 7 -11.37 1.63 -5.01
CA VAL A 7 -11.76 0.42 -4.29
C VAL A 7 -11.07 -0.82 -4.87
N LEU A 8 -11.02 -0.96 -6.19
CA LEU A 8 -10.31 -2.07 -6.84
C LEU A 8 -8.81 -2.06 -6.55
N LEU A 9 -8.17 -0.89 -6.61
CA LEU A 9 -6.76 -0.72 -6.23
C LEU A 9 -6.52 -1.05 -4.75
N ALA A 10 -7.43 -0.65 -3.86
CA ALA A 10 -7.33 -0.97 -2.44
C ALA A 10 -7.44 -2.48 -2.19
N ILE A 11 -8.37 -3.15 -2.86
CA ILE A 11 -8.49 -4.62 -2.81
C ILE A 11 -7.19 -5.25 -3.32
N PHE A 12 -6.69 -4.82 -4.48
CA PHE A 12 -5.43 -5.31 -5.03
C PHE A 12 -4.28 -5.20 -4.03
N ILE A 13 -4.10 -4.02 -3.42
CA ILE A 13 -3.04 -3.80 -2.41
C ILE A 13 -3.21 -4.70 -1.19
N ILE A 14 -4.45 -4.91 -0.70
CA ILE A 14 -4.72 -5.84 0.40
C ILE A 14 -4.26 -7.25 0.04
N PHE A 15 -4.63 -7.74 -1.14
CA PHE A 15 -4.21 -9.05 -1.61
C PHE A 15 -2.68 -9.10 -1.75
N THR A 16 -2.02 -8.13 -2.37
CA THR A 16 -0.57 -8.22 -2.62
C THR A 16 0.29 -8.03 -1.38
N VAL A 17 -0.13 -7.20 -0.42
CA VAL A 17 0.70 -6.82 0.75
C VAL A 17 0.38 -7.67 1.98
N TRP A 18 -0.91 -7.94 2.21
CA TRP A 18 -1.37 -8.50 3.49
C TRP A 18 -1.71 -9.99 3.40
N MET A 19 -1.95 -10.55 2.21
CA MET A 19 -2.07 -12.00 2.08
C MET A 19 -0.69 -12.67 1.95
N PRO A 20 -0.37 -13.67 2.79
CA PRO A 20 0.96 -14.28 2.81
C PRO A 20 1.33 -15.00 1.50
N TYR A 21 0.38 -15.65 0.84
CA TYR A 21 0.60 -16.40 -0.40
C TYR A 21 1.07 -15.52 -1.56
N THR A 22 0.44 -14.36 -1.72
CA THR A 22 0.72 -13.37 -2.76
C THR A 22 1.90 -12.49 -2.40
N ARG A 23 2.14 -12.23 -1.10
CA ARG A 23 3.33 -11.52 -0.62
C ARG A 23 4.59 -12.28 -1.00
N ILE A 24 4.65 -13.59 -0.74
CA ILE A 24 5.79 -14.45 -1.10
C ILE A 24 6.02 -14.42 -2.61
N PHE A 25 4.95 -14.60 -3.40
CA PHE A 25 5.01 -14.55 -4.87
C PHE A 25 5.50 -13.20 -5.43
N MET A 26 5.11 -12.08 -4.81
CA MET A 26 5.53 -10.74 -5.22
C MET A 26 6.90 -10.31 -4.68
N THR A 27 7.39 -10.90 -3.59
CA THR A 27 8.75 -10.65 -3.11
C THR A 27 9.78 -11.52 -3.82
N ASP A 28 9.40 -12.72 -4.25
CA ASP A 28 10.31 -13.63 -5.00
C ASP A 28 10.50 -13.16 -6.45
N ILE A 29 9.48 -12.55 -7.05
CA ILE A 29 9.60 -11.82 -8.31
C ILE A 29 10.01 -10.39 -7.97
N GLY A 30 11.30 -10.05 -8.06
CA GLY A 30 11.85 -8.75 -7.60
C GLY A 30 11.13 -7.46 -8.06
N TRP A 31 10.24 -7.54 -9.06
CA TRP A 31 9.38 -6.44 -9.51
C TRP A 31 8.11 -6.22 -8.67
N GLY A 32 7.63 -7.21 -7.93
CA GLY A 32 6.34 -7.11 -7.22
C GLY A 32 6.32 -5.99 -6.18
N THR A 33 7.44 -5.79 -5.47
CA THR A 33 7.62 -4.66 -4.54
C THR A 33 7.44 -3.31 -5.24
N ILE A 34 8.00 -3.13 -6.44
CA ILE A 34 7.91 -1.89 -7.21
C ILE A 34 6.46 -1.66 -7.69
N VAL A 35 5.80 -2.71 -8.17
CA VAL A 35 4.40 -2.65 -8.63
C VAL A 35 3.47 -2.25 -7.49
N VAL A 36 3.62 -2.87 -6.32
CA VAL A 36 2.86 -2.52 -5.12
C VAL A 36 3.11 -1.07 -4.73
N PHE A 37 4.37 -0.62 -4.73
CA PHE A 37 4.72 0.74 -4.38
C PHE A 37 4.07 1.77 -5.30
N LEU A 38 4.15 1.56 -6.61
CA LEU A 38 3.51 2.43 -7.61
C LEU A 38 1.97 2.41 -7.48
N ALA A 39 1.37 1.24 -7.27
CA ALA A 39 -0.07 1.10 -7.06
C ALA A 39 -0.53 1.83 -5.79
N SER A 40 0.27 1.77 -4.72
CA SER A 40 0.01 2.49 -3.47
C SER A 40 0.14 4.01 -3.62
N MET A 41 1.15 4.50 -4.35
CA MET A 41 1.23 5.93 -4.68
C MET A 41 0.02 6.38 -5.50
N ALA A 42 -0.34 5.62 -6.55
CA ALA A 42 -1.49 5.94 -7.38
C ALA A 42 -2.78 5.99 -6.55
N LEU A 43 -3.03 4.97 -5.71
CA LEU A 43 -4.21 4.93 -4.84
C LEU A 43 -4.23 6.10 -3.85
N TYR A 44 -3.08 6.46 -3.27
CA TYR A 44 -2.97 7.60 -2.36
C TYR A 44 -3.40 8.89 -3.05
N TYR A 45 -2.83 9.21 -4.21
CA TYR A 45 -3.14 10.44 -4.94
C TYR A 45 -4.60 10.48 -5.38
N THR A 46 -5.11 9.39 -5.96
CA THR A 46 -6.50 9.35 -6.45
C THR A 46 -7.51 9.36 -5.30
N SER A 47 -7.19 8.75 -4.15
CA SER A 47 -8.05 8.77 -2.97
C SER A 47 -8.04 10.13 -2.29
N MET A 48 -6.90 10.83 -2.26
CA MET A 48 -6.79 12.18 -1.74
C MET A 48 -7.56 13.19 -2.59
N ASP A 49 -7.46 13.11 -3.91
CA ASP A 49 -8.26 13.96 -4.82
C ASP A 49 -9.76 13.70 -4.68
N THR A 50 -10.16 12.42 -4.61
CA THR A 50 -11.57 12.04 -4.41
C THR A 50 -12.08 12.48 -3.04
N TYR A 51 -11.27 12.37 -1.99
CA TYR A 51 -11.62 12.80 -0.64
C TYR A 51 -11.81 14.33 -0.57
N ARG A 52 -10.93 15.10 -1.22
CA ARG A 52 -11.07 16.56 -1.30
C ARG A 52 -12.38 16.99 -1.97
N LYS A 53 -12.83 16.26 -3.00
CA LYS A 53 -14.05 16.58 -3.76
C LYS A 53 -15.33 16.16 -3.04
N ASP A 54 -15.38 14.92 -2.54
CA ASP A 54 -16.64 14.32 -2.07
C ASP A 54 -16.71 14.09 -0.56
N LYS A 55 -15.61 14.27 0.18
CA LYS A 55 -15.47 13.98 1.63
C LYS A 55 -16.04 12.61 2.05
N SER A 56 -16.04 11.65 1.14
CA SER A 56 -16.64 10.33 1.37
C SER A 56 -15.80 9.52 2.34
N LYS A 57 -16.45 8.84 3.29
CA LYS A 57 -15.81 7.94 4.26
C LYS A 57 -15.01 6.82 3.57
N ILE A 58 -15.47 6.34 2.42
CA ILE A 58 -14.81 5.29 1.63
C ILE A 58 -13.44 5.78 1.12
N SER A 59 -13.34 7.08 0.77
CA SER A 59 -12.09 7.68 0.31
C SER A 59 -11.03 7.76 1.43
N ILE A 60 -11.45 7.92 2.68
CA ILE A 60 -10.53 7.87 3.85
C ILE A 60 -9.99 6.44 4.03
N VAL A 61 -10.87 5.44 3.99
CA VAL A 61 -10.47 4.03 4.17
C VAL A 61 -9.49 3.60 3.08
N THR A 62 -9.78 3.95 1.82
CA THR A 62 -8.88 3.69 0.69
C THR A 62 -7.55 4.44 0.80
N LEU A 63 -7.54 5.64 1.37
CA LEU A 63 -6.32 6.40 1.70
C LEU A 63 -5.44 5.66 2.73
N ILE A 64 -6.05 5.17 3.81
CA ILE A 64 -5.35 4.41 4.86
C ILE A 64 -4.75 3.13 4.27
N ILE A 65 -5.52 2.42 3.45
CA ILE A 65 -5.04 1.20 2.76
C ILE A 65 -3.85 1.54 1.85
N GLY A 66 -3.94 2.64 1.07
CA GLY A 66 -2.85 3.11 0.21
C GLY A 66 -1.59 3.52 0.97
N LEU A 67 -1.73 4.04 2.19
CA LEU A 67 -0.59 4.39 3.05
C LEU A 67 0.05 3.18 3.74
N SER A 68 -0.72 2.09 3.92
CA SER A 68 -0.28 0.92 4.69
C SER A 68 1.07 0.33 4.24
N PRO A 69 1.42 0.25 2.93
CA PRO A 69 2.68 -0.34 2.50
C PRO A 69 3.88 0.55 2.84
N PHE A 70 3.70 1.88 2.82
CA PHE A 70 4.73 2.83 3.25
C PHE A 70 5.01 2.73 4.74
N ILE A 71 3.96 2.61 5.55
CA ILE A 71 4.10 2.40 7.00
C ILE A 71 4.85 1.10 7.26
N LEU A 72 4.52 0.03 6.52
CA LEU A 72 5.20 -1.26 6.66
C LEU A 72 6.69 -1.16 6.30
N ILE A 73 7.03 -0.50 5.19
CA ILE A 73 8.44 -0.24 4.80
C ILE A 73 9.16 0.56 5.89
N PHE A 74 8.52 1.63 6.41
CA PHE A 74 9.11 2.47 7.44
C PHE A 74 9.36 1.71 8.75
N VAL A 75 8.42 0.86 9.17
CA VAL A 75 8.57 0.00 10.35
C VAL A 75 9.68 -1.02 10.15
N VAL A 76 9.73 -1.69 9.00
CA VAL A 76 10.81 -2.64 8.67
C VAL A 76 12.18 -1.94 8.67
N PHE A 77 12.25 -0.74 8.11
CA PHE A 77 13.46 0.08 8.12
C PHE A 77 13.86 0.44 9.55
N LEU A 78 12.95 0.96 10.37
CA LEU A 78 13.21 1.24 11.79
C LEU A 78 13.73 0.02 12.55
N LEU A 79 13.09 -1.14 12.37
CA LEU A 79 13.51 -2.39 12.98
C LEU A 79 14.92 -2.81 12.52
N ALA A 80 15.27 -2.60 11.25
CA ALA A 80 16.61 -2.89 10.75
C ALA A 80 17.71 -2.01 11.38
N PHE A 81 17.39 -0.78 11.78
CA PHE A 81 18.33 0.09 12.51
C PHE A 81 18.45 -0.26 13.99
N ILE A 82 17.36 -0.71 14.62
CA ILE A 82 17.32 -1.10 16.04
C ILE A 82 17.97 -2.48 16.23
N ILE A 83 17.64 -3.43 15.35
CA ILE A 83 18.26 -4.75 15.28
C ILE A 83 19.55 -4.60 14.46
N LYS A 84 20.49 -3.81 14.97
CA LYS A 84 21.85 -3.79 14.42
C LYS A 84 22.35 -5.24 14.47
N PRO A 85 22.87 -5.83 13.37
CA PRO A 85 23.54 -7.11 13.48
C PRO A 85 24.66 -6.94 14.50
N ALA A 86 24.62 -7.71 15.59
CA ALA A 86 25.76 -7.85 16.46
C ALA A 86 26.96 -8.27 15.57
N PRO A 87 28.14 -7.64 15.74
CA PRO A 87 29.29 -7.90 14.89
C PRO A 87 29.70 -9.37 14.89
#